data_AF-A0A658NIC4-F1
#
_entry.id   AF-A0A658NIC4-F1
#
_cell.length_a   1.000
_cell.length_b   1.000
_cell.length_c   1.000
_cell.angle_alpha   90.00
_cell.angle_beta   90.00
_cell.angle_gamma   90.00
#
_symmetry.space_group_name_H-M   'P 1'
#
loop_
_entity.id
_entity.type
_entity.pdbx_description
1 polymer ?
#
loop_
_entity_poly.entity_id
_entity_poly.type
_entity_poly.pdbx_seq_one_letter_code
_entity_poly.pdbx_strand_id
1 'polypeptide(L)' 'MERMTGLDQRPWTWVDSPPKRRSAARDIEASTVLCIDTEYDSFRCFRDKLCLIQIRAAKWTYLFDPLNGTDLSFL' A
#
# COMPACT_ATOMS: atom_id res chain seq x y z
N MET A 1 27.83 -22.89 -2.47
CA MET A 1 26.83 -22.44 -1.48
C MET A 1 26.10 -21.25 -2.10
N GLU A 2 25.01 -21.51 -2.80
CA GLU A 2 24.18 -20.46 -3.43
C GLU A 2 23.62 -19.55 -2.35
N ARG A 3 23.98 -18.28 -2.40
CA ARG A 3 23.31 -17.24 -1.62
C ARG A 3 22.01 -16.93 -2.33
N MET A 4 20.90 -17.22 -1.67
CA MET A 4 19.55 -16.85 -2.09
C MET A 4 19.37 -15.33 -1.88
N THR A 5 20.01 -14.50 -2.70
CA THR A 5 19.83 -13.04 -2.71
C THR A 5 18.59 -12.70 -3.55
N GLY A 6 17.40 -13.03 -3.04
CA GLY A 6 16.15 -13.02 -3.82
C GLY A 6 14.97 -12.27 -3.22
N LEU A 7 15.09 -11.67 -2.02
CA LEU A 7 14.10 -10.70 -1.53
C LEU A 7 14.70 -9.31 -1.66
N ASP A 8 14.48 -8.75 -2.85
CA ASP A 8 14.64 -7.34 -3.16
C ASP A 8 14.11 -6.51 -1.99
N GLN A 9 14.99 -5.76 -1.32
CA GLN A 9 14.65 -4.81 -0.26
C GLN A 9 13.93 -3.61 -0.90
N ARG A 10 12.77 -3.86 -1.51
CA ARG A 10 11.95 -2.85 -2.17
C ARG A 10 11.45 -1.91 -1.08
N PRO A 11 11.77 -0.62 -1.17
CA PRO A 11 11.38 0.31 -0.12
C PRO A 11 9.86 0.45 -0.08
N TRP A 12 9.32 0.45 1.13
CA TRP A 12 7.89 0.61 1.37
C TRP A 12 7.66 1.61 2.49
N THR A 13 6.48 2.22 2.55
CA THR A 13 6.02 2.81 3.81
C THR A 13 4.56 2.65 4.12
N TRP A 14 4.33 2.59 5.43
CA TRP A 14 3.06 2.79 6.08
C TRP A 14 2.63 4.26 6.04
N VAL A 15 1.50 4.55 5.40
CA VAL A 15 0.99 5.90 5.19
C VAL A 15 0.01 6.29 6.31
N ASP A 16 0.56 6.78 7.41
CA ASP A 16 -0.16 7.12 8.66
C ASP A 16 -0.27 8.63 8.94
N SER A 17 0.24 9.47 8.03
CA SER A 17 0.35 10.91 8.29
C SER A 17 0.11 11.75 7.04
N PRO A 18 -0.40 12.99 7.18
CA PRO A 18 -0.65 13.86 6.04
C PRO A 18 0.56 14.11 5.12
N PRO A 19 1.80 14.28 5.61
CA PRO A 19 2.98 14.40 4.74
C PRO A 19 3.23 13.14 3.91
N LYS A 20 3.13 11.95 4.52
CA LYS A 20 3.28 10.68 3.80
C LYS A 20 2.19 10.51 2.74
N ARG A 21 0.94 10.88 3.04
CA ARG A 21 -0.16 10.88 2.06
C ARG A 21 0.13 11.76 0.86
N ARG A 22 0.57 13.01 1.09
CA ARG A 22 0.93 13.92 -0.02
C ARG A 22 2.07 13.38 -0.87
N SER A 23 3.05 12.72 -0.26
CA SER A 23 4.15 12.10 -0.99
C SER A 23 3.68 10.90 -1.81
N ALA A 24 2.84 10.04 -1.22
CA ALA A 24 2.27 8.88 -1.91
C ALA A 24 1.38 9.30 -3.08
N ALA A 25 0.49 10.28 -2.87
CA ALA A 25 -0.37 10.83 -3.91
C ALA A 25 0.45 11.32 -5.12
N ARG A 26 1.50 12.12 -4.89
CA ARG A 26 2.37 12.61 -5.96
C ARG A 26 3.10 11.50 -6.71
N ASP A 27 3.60 10.47 -6.02
CA ASP A 27 4.32 9.37 -6.66
C ASP A 27 3.38 8.45 -7.45
N ILE A 28 2.18 8.19 -6.90
CA ILE A 28 1.13 7.41 -7.56
C ILE A 28 0.66 8.15 -8.83
N GLU A 29 0.38 9.44 -8.73
CA GLU A 29 -0.09 10.27 -9.85
C GLU A 29 0.97 10.41 -10.96
N ALA A 30 2.25 10.45 -10.60
CA ALA A 30 3.36 10.50 -11.56
C ALA A 30 3.71 9.14 -12.18
N SER A 31 3.18 8.03 -11.65
CA SER A 31 3.53 6.68 -12.10
C SER A 31 2.66 6.23 -13.28
N THR A 32 3.30 5.83 -14.38
CA THR A 32 2.60 5.33 -15.58
C THR A 32 1.94 3.96 -15.39
N VAL A 33 2.46 3.16 -14.47
CA VAL A 33 1.96 1.82 -14.15
C VAL A 33 1.93 1.67 -12.63
N LEU A 34 0.82 1.13 -12.13
CA LEU A 34 0.61 0.83 -10.72
C LEU A 34 0.34 -0.67 -10.56
N CYS A 35 0.87 -1.28 -9.50
CA CYS A 35 0.39 -2.57 -9.01
C CYS A 35 -0.48 -2.32 -7.79
N ILE A 36 -1.70 -2.88 -7.77
CA ILE A 36 -2.65 -2.70 -6.67
C ILE A 36 -3.02 -4.09 -6.16
N ASP A 37 -2.99 -4.25 -4.85
CA ASP A 37 -3.44 -5.45 -4.15
C ASP A 37 -4.22 -5.05 -2.89
N THR A 38 -5.07 -5.97 -2.40
CA THR A 38 -5.99 -5.70 -1.29
C THR A 38 -6.10 -6.91 -0.38
N GLU A 39 -6.09 -6.69 0.93
CA GLU A 39 -6.30 -7.74 1.93
C GLU A 39 -7.69 -7.61 2.59
N TYR A 40 -8.31 -8.75 2.86
CA TYR A 40 -9.63 -8.83 3.47
C TYR A 40 -9.63 -9.76 4.70
N ASP A 41 -10.36 -9.37 5.75
CA ASP A 41 -10.70 -10.26 6.86
C ASP A 41 -12.13 -10.80 6.70
N SER A 42 -12.23 -12.10 6.42
CA SER A 42 -13.49 -12.83 6.18
C SER A 42 -13.90 -13.75 7.34
N PHE A 43 -13.04 -14.02 8.33
CA PHE A 43 -13.29 -15.07 9.32
C PHE A 43 -14.35 -14.69 10.37
N ARG A 44 -14.58 -13.38 10.61
CA ARG A 44 -15.56 -12.87 11.59
C ARG A 44 -16.53 -11.83 11.03
N CYS A 45 -16.57 -11.66 9.72
CA CYS A 45 -17.32 -10.60 9.07
C CYS A 45 -18.29 -11.22 8.06
N PHE A 46 -19.61 -11.04 8.26
CA PHE A 46 -20.63 -11.51 7.32
C PHE A 46 -20.48 -10.86 5.93
N ARG A 47 -19.83 -9.70 5.86
CA ARG A 47 -19.30 -9.08 4.65
C ARG A 47 -17.80 -8.89 4.84
N ASP A 48 -17.00 -9.25 3.83
CA ASP A 48 -15.55 -9.09 3.89
C ASP A 48 -15.18 -7.64 4.24
N LYS A 49 -14.25 -7.46 5.18
CA LYS A 49 -13.72 -6.14 5.56
C LYS A 49 -12.37 -5.95 4.89
N LEU A 50 -12.26 -4.92 4.04
CA LEU A 50 -11.00 -4.49 3.47
C LEU A 50 -10.11 -3.96 4.61
N CYS A 51 -9.04 -4.68 4.92
CA CYS A 51 -8.16 -4.39 6.05
C CYS A 51 -6.84 -3.73 5.61
N LEU A 52 -6.44 -3.89 4.35
CA LEU A 52 -5.25 -3.26 3.81
C LEU A 52 -5.40 -2.99 2.31
N ILE A 53 -4.81 -1.88 1.88
CA ILE A 53 -4.59 -1.57 0.46
C ILE A 53 -3.09 -1.43 0.25
N GLN A 54 -2.55 -2.11 -0.75
CA GLN A 54 -1.15 -2.05 -1.14
C GLN A 54 -1.06 -1.49 -2.56
N ILE A 55 -0.35 -0.36 -2.71
CA ILE A 55 -0.10 0.24 -4.02
C ILE A 55 1.39 0.33 -4.25
N ARG A 56 1.88 -0.32 -5.30
CA ARG A 56 3.25 -0.15 -5.76
C ARG A 56 3.29 0.78 -6.95
N ALA A 57 3.90 1.93 -6.72
CA ALA A 57 4.34 2.89 -7.74
C ALA A 57 5.72 2.49 -8.26
N ALA A 58 6.33 3.32 -9.12
CA ALA A 58 7.56 3.01 -9.85
C ALA A 58 8.65 2.32 -9.00
N LYS A 59 8.96 2.85 -7.81
CA LYS A 59 10.00 2.30 -6.93
C LYS A 59 9.52 1.98 -5.51
N TRP A 60 8.39 2.53 -5.09
CA TRP A 60 7.93 2.48 -3.71
C TRP A 60 6.60 1.74 -3.57
N THR A 61 6.46 1.00 -2.47
CA THR A 61 5.20 0.38 -2.07
C THR A 61 4.58 1.17 -0.93
N TYR A 62 3.33 1.56 -1.09
CA TYR A 62 2.53 2.26 -0.09
C TYR A 62 1.53 1.30 0.52
N LEU A 63 1.49 1.28 1.85
CA LEU A 63 0.50 0.52 2.62
C LEU A 63 -0.48 1.51 3.26
N PHE A 64 -1.76 1.30 3.02
CA PHE A 64 -2.85 2.09 3.56
C PHE A 64 -3.75 1.21 4.41
N ASP A 65 -4.08 1.71 5.61
CA ASP A 65 -5.06 1.11 6.52
C ASP A 65 -6.41 1.84 6.36
N PRO A 66 -7.42 1.21 5.74
CA PRO A 66 -8.75 1.79 5.59
C PRO A 66 -9.56 1.82 6.89
N LEU A 67 -9.14 1.08 7.91
CA LEU A 67 -9.84 0.95 9.19
C LEU A 67 -9.42 2.03 10.20
N ASN A 68 -8.23 2.62 10.05
CA ASN A 68 -7.68 3.60 10.99
C ASN A 68 -8.09 5.06 10.71
N GLY A 69 -9.18 5.29 9.96
CA GLY A 69 -9.65 6.65 9.65
C GLY A 69 -8.71 7.46 8.76
N THR A 70 -7.80 6.78 8.04
CA THR A 70 -6.95 7.41 7.03
C THR A 70 -7.84 7.99 5.93
N ASP A 71 -7.66 9.28 5.61
CA ASP A 71 -8.30 9.89 4.45
C ASP A 71 -7.68 9.32 3.16
N LEU A 72 -8.49 8.56 2.41
CA LEU A 72 -8.14 7.89 1.16
C LEU A 72 -8.74 8.56 -0.08
N SER A 73 -9.34 9.76 0.05
CA SER A 73 -10.02 10.47 -1.05
C SER A 73 -9.10 10.87 -2.23
N PHE A 74 -7.79 10.70 -2.08
CA PHE A 74 -6.79 11.01 -3.10
C PHE A 74 -6.44 9.80 -3.99
N LEU A 75 -6.89 8.59 -3.63
CA LEU A 75 -6.79 7.39 -4.46
C LEU A 75 -7.92 7.38 -5.49
#